data_AF-A0A8D0AWN1-F1
#
_entry.id   AF-A0A8D0AWN1-F1
#
_cell.length_a   1.000
_cell.length_b   1.000
_cell.length_c   1.000
_cell.angle_alpha   90.00
_cell.angle_beta   90.00
_cell.angle_gamma   90.00
#
_symmetry.space_group_name_H-M   'P 1'
#
loop_
_entity.id
_entity.type
_entity.pdbx_description
1 polymer ?
#
loop_
_entity_poly.entity_id
_entity_poly.type
_entity_poly.pdbx_seq_one_letter_code
_entity_poly.pdbx_strand_id
1 'polypeptide(L)'
;MHRAYQPILPCGNKYLQQKWDKATYEEHKKKIQTAKPVVDTSMPPTYGHLHLKLRKLKLEKERLSIIERDNYLLLEKISYIMRTKGRIDNKNYYEAKSLNRRKREQELLRITQENGAILERIIKCEPQYKVQKWNEDWQQTVNYMNSIARYPRGLCSLQDQKEQMFYKKTSKPERQKDKQRKDVSLTSKPEEEDLVHQKEKELNNDQRENPIEKV
;
A
#
# COMPACT_ATOMS: atom_id res chain seq x y z
N MET A 1 10.21 95.62 11.15
CA MET A 1 9.71 96.59 12.16
C MET A 1 10.07 96.09 13.55
N HIS A 2 11.17 96.56 14.16
CA HIS A 2 11.51 96.23 15.54
C HIS A 2 10.78 97.20 16.47
N ARG A 3 9.78 96.70 17.22
CA ARG A 3 9.10 97.50 18.25
C ARG A 3 9.98 97.54 19.51
N ALA A 4 10.24 98.75 20.00
CA ALA A 4 10.92 98.94 21.28
C ALA A 4 10.04 98.42 22.43
N TYR A 5 10.68 97.89 23.47
CA TYR A 5 10.01 97.40 24.67
C TYR A 5 9.26 98.55 25.39
N GLN A 6 7.97 98.36 25.64
CA GLN A 6 7.10 99.30 26.34
C GLN A 6 6.64 98.67 27.65
N PRO A 7 7.12 99.15 28.81
CA PRO A 7 6.70 98.63 30.10
C PRO A 7 5.25 99.04 30.40
N ILE A 8 4.51 98.17 31.06
CA ILE A 8 3.09 98.41 31.42
C ILE A 8 2.97 99.42 32.57
N LEU A 9 3.98 99.46 33.44
CA LEU A 9 4.08 100.37 34.58
C LEU A 9 5.26 101.34 34.39
N PRO A 10 5.21 102.55 34.96
CA PRO A 10 6.33 103.48 34.90
C PRO A 10 7.55 102.88 35.61
N CYS A 11 8.68 102.79 34.89
CA CYS A 11 9.94 102.25 35.42
C CYS A 11 11.09 103.24 35.19
N GLY A 12 12.03 103.34 36.14
CA GLY A 12 13.20 104.20 36.01
C GLY A 12 14.17 103.76 34.90
N ASN A 13 14.38 102.45 34.73
CA ASN A 13 15.25 101.89 33.69
C ASN A 13 14.53 100.83 32.86
N LYS A 14 14.27 101.15 31.58
CA LYS A 14 13.55 100.29 30.63
C LYS A 14 14.27 98.98 30.32
N TYR A 15 15.62 98.99 30.30
CA TYR A 15 16.41 97.79 29.99
C TYR A 15 16.32 96.74 31.10
N LEU A 16 16.44 97.19 32.36
CA LEU A 16 16.30 96.29 33.51
C LEU A 16 14.89 95.73 33.61
N GLN A 17 13.88 96.57 33.38
CA GLN A 17 12.48 96.13 33.35
C GLN A 17 12.23 95.07 32.27
N GLN A 18 12.74 95.27 31.06
CA GLN A 18 12.64 94.26 29.98
C GLN A 18 13.25 92.92 30.39
N LYS A 19 14.40 92.94 31.06
CA LYS A 19 15.09 91.72 31.50
C LYS A 19 14.29 90.98 32.58
N TRP A 20 13.68 91.70 33.52
CA TRP A 20 12.83 91.12 34.56
C TRP A 20 11.51 90.58 34.00
N ASP A 21 10.85 91.31 33.12
CA ASP A 21 9.64 90.84 32.45
C ASP A 21 9.90 89.58 31.62
N LYS A 22 11.07 89.52 30.96
CA LYS A 22 11.48 88.32 30.23
C LYS A 22 11.72 87.14 31.17
N ALA A 23 12.41 87.35 32.29
CA ALA A 23 12.68 86.30 33.26
C ALA A 23 11.41 85.77 33.93
N THR A 24 10.50 86.65 34.33
CA THR A 24 9.20 86.27 34.92
C THR A 24 8.31 85.55 33.90
N TYR A 25 8.31 85.99 32.64
CA TYR A 25 7.62 85.30 31.56
C TYR A 25 8.19 83.89 31.32
N GLU A 26 9.52 83.75 31.29
CA GLU A 26 10.17 82.45 31.17
C GLU A 26 9.88 81.53 32.35
N GLU A 27 9.86 82.05 33.58
CA GLU A 27 9.50 81.30 34.79
C GLU A 27 8.04 80.85 34.76
N HIS A 28 7.12 81.74 34.39
CA HIS A 28 5.70 81.43 34.23
C HIS A 28 5.50 80.34 33.17
N LYS A 29 6.18 80.45 32.03
CA LYS A 29 6.14 79.43 30.97
C LYS A 29 6.64 78.08 31.46
N LYS A 30 7.73 78.05 32.25
CA LYS A 30 8.22 76.82 32.88
C LYS A 30 7.17 76.22 33.82
N LYS A 31 6.55 77.04 34.67
CA LYS A 31 5.48 76.59 35.59
C LYS A 31 4.29 75.99 34.86
N ILE A 32 3.86 76.60 33.75
CA ILE A 32 2.78 76.05 32.91
C ILE A 32 3.20 74.70 32.30
N GLN A 33 4.41 74.59 31.76
CA GLN A 33 4.89 73.36 31.14
C GLN A 33 5.07 72.21 32.13
N THR A 34 5.49 72.50 33.36
CA THR A 34 5.69 71.48 34.40
C THR A 34 4.44 71.21 35.23
N ALA A 35 3.35 71.96 35.04
CA ALA A 35 2.11 71.73 35.75
C ALA A 35 1.53 70.38 35.36
N LYS A 36 1.35 69.50 36.35
CA LYS A 36 0.70 68.20 36.15
C LYS A 36 -0.83 68.39 36.10
N PRO A 37 -1.55 67.62 35.27
CA PRO A 37 -3.01 67.65 35.28
C PRO A 37 -3.53 67.16 36.64
N VAL A 38 -4.59 67.80 37.14
CA VAL A 38 -5.24 67.45 38.41
C VAL A 38 -6.02 66.14 38.31
N VAL A 39 -6.51 65.83 37.11
CA VAL A 39 -7.30 64.62 36.81
C VAL A 39 -6.57 63.81 35.76
N ASP A 40 -6.40 62.52 36.03
CA ASP A 40 -5.93 61.58 35.02
C ASP A 40 -6.99 61.42 33.93
N THR A 41 -6.61 61.75 32.70
CA THR A 41 -7.46 61.61 31.50
C THR A 41 -6.94 60.51 30.59
N SER A 42 -5.94 59.73 31.03
CA SER A 42 -5.39 58.63 30.27
C SER A 42 -6.39 57.48 30.17
N MET A 43 -6.29 56.73 29.07
CA MET A 43 -7.13 55.57 28.84
C MET A 43 -6.77 54.44 29.83
N PRO A 44 -7.75 53.77 30.46
CA PRO A 44 -7.47 52.64 31.33
C PRO A 44 -6.74 51.52 30.58
N PRO A 45 -5.89 50.73 31.27
CA PRO A 45 -5.10 49.69 30.64
C PRO A 45 -6.00 48.60 30.03
N THR A 46 -5.75 48.27 28.78
CA THR A 46 -6.44 47.17 28.10
C THR A 46 -5.89 45.83 28.58
N TYR A 47 -6.76 44.96 29.09
CA TYR A 47 -6.36 43.63 29.50
C TYR A 47 -6.50 42.61 28.36
N GLY A 48 -5.42 41.88 28.08
CA GLY A 48 -5.39 40.90 26.98
C GLY A 48 -6.39 39.73 27.15
N HIS A 49 -6.67 39.31 28.38
CA HIS A 49 -7.58 38.19 28.67
C HIS A 49 -9.07 38.50 28.37
N LEU A 50 -9.44 39.78 28.30
CA LEU A 50 -10.78 40.23 27.88
C LEU A 50 -10.98 40.10 26.36
N HIS A 51 -9.90 40.29 25.59
CA HIS A 51 -9.92 40.26 24.13
C HIS A 51 -9.57 38.87 23.58
N LEU A 52 -8.75 38.10 24.30
CA LEU A 52 -8.23 36.81 23.87
C LEU A 52 -8.69 35.68 24.80
N LYS A 53 -9.37 34.68 24.22
CA LYS A 53 -9.71 33.43 24.90
C LYS A 53 -8.51 32.47 24.89
N LEU A 54 -7.51 32.75 25.71
CA LEU A 54 -6.23 32.01 25.75
C LEU A 54 -6.41 30.49 25.91
N ARG A 55 -7.37 30.05 26.75
CA ARG A 55 -7.68 28.61 26.92
C ARG A 55 -8.18 27.96 25.62
N LYS A 56 -9.01 28.67 24.86
CA LYS A 56 -9.52 28.17 23.58
C LYS A 56 -8.37 28.01 22.58
N LEU A 57 -7.52 29.02 22.45
CA LEU A 57 -6.34 28.98 21.58
C LEU A 57 -5.38 27.84 21.94
N LYS A 58 -5.17 27.61 23.24
CA LYS A 58 -4.35 26.50 23.72
C LYS A 58 -4.92 25.13 23.31
N LEU A 59 -6.21 24.90 23.55
CA LEU A 59 -6.88 23.65 23.18
C LEU A 59 -6.86 23.41 21.66
N GLU A 60 -7.07 24.47 20.87
CA GLU A 60 -7.01 24.41 19.42
C GLU A 60 -5.61 24.00 18.95
N LYS A 61 -4.56 24.58 19.54
CA LYS A 61 -3.16 24.23 19.26
C LYS A 61 -2.84 22.78 19.64
N GLU A 62 -3.30 22.32 20.80
CA GLU A 62 -3.12 20.93 21.24
C GLU A 62 -3.82 19.94 20.29
N ARG A 63 -5.05 20.24 19.88
CA ARG A 63 -5.79 19.45 18.89
C ARG A 63 -5.05 19.37 17.55
N LEU A 64 -4.55 20.50 17.05
CA LEU A 64 -3.78 20.54 15.80
C LEU A 64 -2.49 19.73 15.92
N SER A 65 -1.77 19.83 17.04
CA SER A 65 -0.56 19.04 17.28
C SER A 65 -0.83 17.53 17.30
N ILE A 66 -1.99 17.10 17.79
CA ILE A 66 -2.43 15.70 17.72
C ILE A 66 -2.65 15.28 16.28
N ILE A 67 -3.44 16.06 15.52
CA ILE A 67 -3.73 15.79 14.11
C ILE A 67 -2.43 15.72 13.28
N GLU A 68 -1.50 16.64 13.49
CA GLU A 68 -0.22 16.66 12.77
C GLU A 68 0.63 15.42 13.05
N ARG A 69 0.71 14.99 14.32
CA ARG A 69 1.43 13.77 14.72
C ARG A 69 0.80 12.53 14.10
N ASP A 70 -0.52 12.43 14.14
CA ASP A 70 -1.26 11.30 13.60
C ASP A 70 -1.14 11.24 12.07
N ASN A 71 -1.19 12.40 11.39
CA ASN A 71 -0.94 12.50 9.96
C ASN A 71 0.48 12.09 9.59
N TYR A 72 1.48 12.52 10.36
CA TYR A 72 2.87 12.10 10.16
C TYR A 72 3.01 10.58 10.29
N LEU A 73 2.46 9.99 11.35
CA LEU A 73 2.49 8.54 11.58
C LEU A 73 1.76 7.77 10.46
N LEU A 74 0.62 8.29 10.01
CA LEU A 74 -0.13 7.70 8.89
C LEU A 74 0.70 7.73 7.61
N LEU A 75 1.32 8.86 7.29
CA LEU A 75 2.18 9.01 6.11
C LEU A 75 3.39 8.08 6.17
N GLU A 76 4.02 7.94 7.34
CA GLU A 76 5.12 7.01 7.56
C GLU A 76 4.68 5.55 7.27
N LYS A 77 3.52 5.14 7.81
CA LYS A 77 2.95 3.81 7.56
C LYS A 77 2.59 3.59 6.09
N ILE A 78 1.98 4.57 5.43
CA ILE A 78 1.66 4.51 4.01
C ILE A 78 2.94 4.40 3.19
N SER A 79 3.95 5.24 3.46
CA SER A 79 5.25 5.20 2.80
C SER A 79 5.93 3.83 2.95
N TYR A 80 5.87 3.26 4.15
CA TYR A 80 6.37 1.91 4.41
C TYR A 80 5.64 0.85 3.56
N ILE A 81 4.31 0.88 3.51
CA ILE A 81 3.50 -0.05 2.69
C ILE A 81 3.83 0.11 1.21
N MET A 82 3.92 1.35 0.71
CA MET A 82 4.25 1.66 -0.68
C MET A 82 5.63 1.13 -1.06
N ARG A 83 6.64 1.30 -0.18
CA ARG A 83 8.00 0.78 -0.39
C ARG A 83 8.05 -0.75 -0.38
N THR A 84 7.33 -1.37 0.56
CA THR A 84 7.36 -2.82 0.77
C THR A 84 6.34 -3.61 -0.07
N LYS A 85 5.57 -2.93 -0.93
CA LYS A 85 4.51 -3.49 -1.79
C LYS A 85 3.41 -4.24 -1.01
N GLY A 86 3.26 -3.97 0.29
CA GLY A 86 2.23 -4.54 1.15
C GLY A 86 2.37 -6.06 1.34
N ARG A 87 3.15 -6.48 2.33
CA ARG A 87 3.12 -7.88 2.78
C ARG A 87 1.91 -8.07 3.71
N ILE A 88 0.92 -8.84 3.26
CA ILE A 88 -0.22 -9.23 4.09
C ILE A 88 0.26 -10.31 5.06
N ASP A 89 0.46 -9.95 6.32
CA ASP A 89 0.83 -10.84 7.43
C ASP A 89 -0.37 -11.55 8.06
N ASN A 90 -1.53 -11.53 7.38
CA ASN A 90 -2.79 -12.17 7.78
C ASN A 90 -2.74 -13.71 7.66
N LYS A 91 -1.57 -14.32 7.90
CA LYS A 91 -1.44 -15.76 8.12
C LYS A 91 -1.71 -16.02 9.59
N ASN A 92 -2.97 -16.31 9.86
CA ASN A 92 -3.40 -16.67 11.18
C ASN A 92 -3.09 -18.16 11.45
N TYR A 93 -2.01 -18.44 12.18
CA TYR A 93 -1.60 -19.79 12.56
C TYR A 93 -2.43 -20.30 13.76
N TYR A 94 -3.75 -20.30 13.65
CA TYR A 94 -4.59 -20.97 14.65
C TYR A 94 -4.82 -22.42 14.27
N GLU A 95 -4.47 -23.33 15.16
CA GLU A 95 -4.92 -24.72 15.07
C GLU A 95 -6.42 -24.77 15.36
N ALA A 96 -7.21 -25.29 14.41
CA ALA A 96 -8.63 -25.52 14.62
C ALA A 96 -8.84 -26.59 15.69
N LYS A 97 -9.18 -26.16 16.92
CA LYS A 97 -9.50 -27.05 18.04
C LYS A 97 -10.93 -27.57 17.87
N SER A 98 -11.06 -28.87 17.59
CA SER A 98 -12.35 -29.55 17.53
C SER A 98 -12.41 -30.64 18.61
N LEU A 99 -13.42 -30.58 19.47
CA LEU A 99 -13.68 -31.62 20.47
C LEU A 99 -13.90 -33.00 19.83
N ASN A 100 -14.35 -33.04 18.57
CA ASN A 100 -14.65 -34.27 17.83
C ASN A 100 -13.46 -34.79 17.00
N ARG A 101 -12.27 -34.19 17.12
CA ARG A 101 -11.08 -34.58 16.34
C ARG A 101 -10.73 -36.06 16.53
N ARG A 102 -10.69 -36.52 17.78
CA ARG A 102 -10.36 -37.92 18.12
C ARG A 102 -11.36 -38.92 17.54
N LYS A 103 -12.66 -38.61 17.61
CA LYS A 103 -13.72 -39.45 17.03
C LYS A 103 -13.60 -39.52 15.51
N ARG A 104 -13.30 -38.39 14.86
CA ARG A 104 -13.10 -38.32 13.40
C ARG A 104 -11.86 -39.11 12.95
N GLU A 105 -10.77 -39.05 13.70
CA GLU A 105 -9.55 -39.82 13.44
C GLU A 105 -9.80 -41.33 13.59
N GLN A 106 -10.55 -41.76 14.61
CA GLN A 106 -10.94 -43.15 14.79
C GLN A 106 -11.85 -43.66 13.66
N GLU A 107 -12.86 -42.88 13.26
CA GLU A 107 -13.74 -43.25 12.16
C GLU A 107 -12.97 -43.31 10.83
N LEU A 108 -12.04 -42.39 10.61
CA LEU A 108 -11.19 -42.39 9.42
C LEU A 108 -10.32 -43.65 9.36
N LEU A 109 -9.72 -44.07 10.48
CA LEU A 109 -8.96 -45.32 10.56
C LEU A 109 -9.85 -46.53 10.26
N ARG A 110 -11.05 -46.58 10.84
CA ARG A 110 -12.03 -47.64 10.60
C ARG A 110 -12.41 -47.73 9.12
N ILE A 111 -12.84 -46.61 8.53
CA ILE A 111 -13.22 -46.53 7.11
C ILE A 111 -12.04 -46.95 6.21
N THR A 112 -10.83 -46.53 6.55
CA THR A 112 -9.63 -46.88 5.76
C THR A 112 -9.36 -48.38 5.81
N GLN A 113 -9.50 -49.00 6.97
CA GLN A 113 -9.35 -50.45 7.12
C GLN A 113 -10.44 -51.23 6.38
N GLU A 114 -11.70 -50.80 6.51
CA GLU A 114 -12.85 -51.41 5.80
C GLU A 114 -12.68 -51.29 4.28
N ASN A 115 -12.29 -50.12 3.78
CA ASN A 115 -12.00 -49.88 2.37
C ASN A 115 -10.84 -50.76 1.88
N GLY A 116 -9.79 -50.94 2.69
CA GLY A 116 -8.69 -51.86 2.39
C GLY A 116 -9.17 -53.30 2.22
N ALA A 117 -10.01 -53.79 3.13
CA ALA A 117 -10.58 -55.13 3.05
C ALA A 117 -11.49 -55.32 1.82
N ILE A 118 -12.27 -54.30 1.46
CA ILE A 118 -13.10 -54.30 0.24
C ILE A 118 -12.21 -54.35 -1.00
N LEU A 119 -11.17 -53.52 -1.05
CA LEU A 119 -10.24 -53.49 -2.17
C LEU A 119 -9.55 -54.83 -2.35
N GLU A 120 -9.06 -55.43 -1.26
CA GLU A 120 -8.47 -56.77 -1.31
C GLU A 120 -9.47 -57.81 -1.83
N ARG A 121 -10.73 -57.74 -1.41
CA ARG A 121 -11.77 -58.64 -1.90
C ARG A 121 -11.98 -58.46 -3.40
N ILE A 122 -12.10 -57.24 -3.88
CA ILE A 122 -12.29 -56.94 -5.31
C ILE A 122 -11.10 -57.45 -6.13
N ILE A 123 -9.88 -57.26 -5.64
CA ILE A 123 -8.65 -57.72 -6.33
C ILE A 123 -8.57 -59.25 -6.35
N LYS A 124 -8.91 -59.91 -5.25
CA LYS A 124 -8.87 -61.38 -5.11
C LYS A 124 -10.01 -62.07 -5.87
N CYS A 125 -11.12 -61.37 -6.11
CA CYS A 125 -12.22 -61.89 -6.91
C CYS A 125 -11.78 -62.04 -8.38
N GLU A 126 -11.77 -63.28 -8.87
CA GLU A 126 -11.55 -63.54 -10.28
C GLU A 126 -12.73 -63.04 -11.11
N PRO A 127 -12.48 -62.47 -12.31
CA PRO A 127 -13.55 -62.09 -13.21
C PRO A 127 -14.27 -63.36 -13.70
N GLN A 128 -15.58 -63.43 -13.46
CA GLN A 128 -16.38 -64.58 -13.88
C GLN A 128 -16.58 -64.66 -15.40
N TYR A 129 -16.32 -63.57 -16.12
CA TYR A 129 -16.41 -63.54 -17.57
C TYR A 129 -15.09 -63.91 -18.24
N LYS A 130 -15.15 -64.86 -19.20
CA LYS A 130 -14.02 -65.20 -20.06
C LYS A 130 -14.01 -64.27 -21.26
N VAL A 131 -13.03 -63.37 -21.32
CA VAL A 131 -12.88 -62.38 -22.41
C VAL A 131 -12.84 -63.06 -23.79
N GLN A 132 -12.18 -64.23 -23.89
CA GLN A 132 -12.14 -65.01 -25.13
C GLN A 132 -13.54 -65.44 -25.58
N LYS A 133 -14.34 -66.01 -24.68
CA LYS A 133 -15.73 -66.42 -24.96
C LYS A 133 -16.59 -65.23 -25.38
N TRP A 134 -16.43 -64.09 -24.72
CA TRP A 134 -17.16 -62.87 -25.11
C TRP A 134 -16.79 -62.39 -26.52
N ASN A 135 -15.53 -62.51 -26.91
CA ASN A 135 -15.10 -62.16 -28.26
C ASN A 135 -15.67 -63.15 -29.29
N GLU A 136 -15.68 -64.44 -28.98
CA GLU A 136 -16.29 -65.47 -29.83
C GLU A 136 -17.80 -65.25 -29.98
N ASP A 137 -18.52 -65.04 -28.88
CA ASP A 137 -19.96 -64.75 -28.86
C ASP A 137 -20.25 -63.45 -29.64
N TRP A 138 -19.39 -62.44 -29.51
CA TRP A 138 -19.49 -61.21 -30.30
C TRP A 138 -19.29 -61.47 -31.79
N GLN A 139 -18.25 -62.22 -32.18
CA GLN A 139 -18.00 -62.59 -33.58
C GLN A 139 -19.15 -63.40 -34.18
N GLN A 140 -19.69 -64.37 -33.43
CA GLN A 140 -20.87 -65.12 -33.84
C GLN A 140 -22.08 -64.20 -34.03
N THR A 141 -22.31 -63.29 -33.07
CA THR A 141 -23.37 -62.29 -33.16
C THR A 141 -23.20 -61.43 -34.40
N VAL A 142 -21.98 -60.95 -34.70
CA VAL A 142 -21.64 -60.19 -35.91
C VAL A 142 -21.91 -61.01 -37.18
N ASN A 143 -21.61 -62.31 -37.16
CA ASN A 143 -21.89 -63.20 -38.30
C ASN A 143 -23.39 -63.41 -38.52
N TYR A 144 -24.16 -63.73 -37.46
CA TYR A 144 -25.63 -63.81 -37.54
C TYR A 144 -26.23 -62.50 -38.03
N MET A 145 -25.70 -61.40 -37.51
CA MET A 145 -26.03 -60.06 -37.91
C MET A 145 -25.84 -59.86 -39.42
N ASN A 146 -24.65 -60.17 -39.95
CA ASN A 146 -24.34 -60.06 -41.39
C ASN A 146 -25.23 -60.98 -42.24
N SER A 147 -25.57 -62.18 -41.77
CA SER A 147 -26.43 -63.13 -42.47
C SER A 147 -27.91 -62.72 -42.51
N ILE A 148 -28.43 -62.09 -41.44
CA ILE A 148 -29.82 -61.58 -41.37
C ILE A 148 -29.96 -60.21 -42.06
N ALA A 149 -28.83 -59.55 -42.37
CA ALA A 149 -28.83 -58.23 -42.98
C ALA A 149 -29.47 -58.23 -44.38
N ARG A 150 -30.46 -57.37 -44.61
CA ARG A 150 -30.97 -57.11 -45.97
C ARG A 150 -29.94 -56.40 -46.86
N TYR A 151 -29.02 -55.63 -46.27
CA TYR A 151 -28.00 -54.86 -46.96
C TYR A 151 -26.62 -55.08 -46.30
N PRO A 152 -25.51 -55.06 -47.06
CA PRO A 152 -24.17 -55.28 -46.51
C PRO A 152 -23.85 -54.32 -45.37
N ARG A 153 -23.55 -54.86 -44.18
CA ARG A 153 -23.11 -54.05 -43.03
C ARG A 153 -21.60 -53.83 -43.11
N GLY A 154 -21.18 -52.56 -43.11
CA GLY A 154 -19.78 -52.15 -43.34
C GLY A 154 -19.62 -50.96 -44.30
N LEU A 155 -20.68 -50.55 -45.00
CA LEU A 155 -20.66 -49.32 -45.80
C LEU A 155 -20.45 -48.07 -44.93
N CYS A 156 -21.00 -48.04 -43.72
CA CYS A 156 -20.85 -46.90 -42.80
C CYS A 156 -19.41 -46.74 -42.28
N SER A 157 -18.71 -47.82 -41.94
CA SER A 157 -17.33 -47.74 -41.43
C SER A 157 -16.31 -47.36 -42.52
N LEU A 158 -16.61 -47.62 -43.80
CA LEU A 158 -15.84 -47.08 -44.93
C LEU A 158 -16.13 -45.59 -45.16
N GLN A 159 -17.35 -45.12 -44.87
CA GLN A 159 -17.70 -43.70 -44.83
C GLN A 159 -16.89 -42.99 -43.72
N ASP A 160 -16.87 -43.55 -42.51
CA ASP A 160 -16.15 -42.99 -41.36
C ASP A 160 -14.62 -42.90 -41.59
N GLN A 161 -14.03 -43.89 -42.27
CA GLN A 161 -12.61 -43.84 -42.66
C GLN A 161 -12.35 -42.80 -43.75
N LYS A 162 -13.23 -42.67 -44.75
CA LYS A 162 -13.12 -41.61 -45.78
C LYS A 162 -13.26 -40.23 -45.16
N GLU A 163 -14.17 -40.07 -44.21
CA GLU A 163 -14.36 -38.86 -43.43
C GLU A 163 -13.13 -38.56 -42.56
N GLN A 164 -12.58 -39.51 -41.79
CA GLN A 164 -11.34 -39.33 -41.04
C GLN A 164 -10.13 -38.99 -41.94
N MET A 165 -10.04 -39.59 -43.14
CA MET A 165 -9.01 -39.27 -44.14
C MET A 165 -9.24 -37.91 -44.80
N PHE A 166 -10.48 -37.42 -44.86
CA PHE A 166 -10.84 -36.08 -45.31
C PHE A 166 -10.50 -35.02 -44.24
N TYR A 167 -10.86 -35.27 -42.97
CA TYR A 167 -10.53 -34.40 -41.83
C TYR A 167 -9.01 -34.29 -41.59
N LYS A 168 -8.23 -35.35 -41.86
CA LYS A 168 -6.75 -35.32 -41.87
C LYS A 168 -6.14 -34.54 -43.06
N LYS A 169 -6.89 -34.37 -44.17
CA LYS A 169 -6.44 -33.62 -45.35
C LYS A 169 -6.76 -32.12 -45.27
N THR A 170 -7.79 -31.74 -44.52
CA THR A 170 -8.20 -30.32 -44.34
C THR A 170 -7.60 -29.65 -43.11
N SER A 171 -6.94 -30.39 -42.21
CA SER A 171 -6.20 -29.77 -41.11
C SER A 171 -4.92 -29.12 -41.66
N LYS A 172 -4.93 -27.79 -41.83
CA LYS A 172 -3.70 -27.00 -41.97
C LYS A 172 -2.77 -27.32 -40.79
N PRO A 173 -1.44 -27.37 -40.98
CA PRO A 173 -0.52 -27.49 -39.86
C PRO A 173 -0.63 -26.21 -39.01
N GLU A 174 -1.29 -26.30 -37.85
CA GLU A 174 -1.09 -25.32 -36.79
C GLU A 174 0.36 -25.44 -36.32
N ARG A 175 1.06 -24.31 -36.39
CA ARG A 175 2.42 -24.14 -35.87
C ARG A 175 2.50 -24.72 -34.46
N GLN A 176 3.44 -25.65 -34.28
CA GLN A 176 3.92 -26.06 -32.97
C GLN A 176 4.38 -24.80 -32.22
N LYS A 177 3.59 -24.36 -31.24
CA LYS A 177 4.13 -23.61 -30.11
C LYS A 177 4.49 -24.66 -29.09
N ASP A 178 5.79 -24.93 -28.97
CA ASP A 178 6.34 -25.71 -27.86
C ASP A 178 5.92 -25.09 -26.53
N LYS A 179 4.88 -25.68 -25.94
CA LYS A 179 4.70 -25.63 -24.49
C LYS A 179 5.43 -26.84 -23.95
N GLN A 180 6.70 -26.65 -23.60
CA GLN A 180 7.38 -27.50 -22.64
C GLN A 180 6.56 -27.45 -21.34
N ARG A 181 5.69 -28.44 -21.14
CA ARG A 181 5.14 -28.73 -19.82
C ARG A 181 6.24 -29.48 -19.07
N LYS A 182 6.76 -28.81 -18.05
CA LYS A 182 7.58 -29.37 -16.99
C LYS A 182 6.76 -30.46 -16.28
N ASP A 183 7.15 -31.72 -16.45
CA ASP A 183 6.83 -32.75 -15.49
C ASP A 183 7.73 -32.52 -14.28
N VAL A 184 7.12 -32.13 -13.16
CA VAL A 184 7.77 -32.12 -11.85
C VAL A 184 7.40 -33.43 -11.17
N SER A 185 8.25 -34.44 -11.32
CA SER A 185 8.35 -35.55 -10.37
C SER A 185 9.45 -35.22 -9.36
N LEU A 186 9.08 -35.13 -8.09
CA LEU A 186 9.96 -34.94 -6.95
C LEU A 186 10.74 -36.23 -6.63
N THR A 187 12.07 -36.20 -6.69
CA THR A 187 12.96 -36.99 -5.81
C THR A 187 14.32 -36.27 -5.60
N SER A 188 14.50 -35.79 -4.36
CA SER A 188 15.74 -35.65 -3.54
C SER A 188 17.14 -35.39 -4.15
N LYS A 189 17.67 -34.16 -3.89
CA LYS A 189 18.99 -33.71 -3.31
C LYS A 189 20.35 -34.29 -3.82
N PRO A 190 21.50 -33.65 -3.48
CA PRO A 190 22.00 -32.26 -3.66
C PRO A 190 23.37 -32.24 -4.40
N GLU A 191 24.00 -31.07 -4.55
CA GLU A 191 25.43 -30.72 -4.86
C GLU A 191 25.45 -29.55 -5.88
N GLU A 192 25.80 -28.33 -5.48
CA GLU A 192 27.14 -27.72 -5.32
C GLU A 192 27.87 -27.42 -6.66
N GLU A 193 28.33 -26.16 -6.74
CA GLU A 193 29.37 -25.60 -7.60
C GLU A 193 29.06 -25.11 -9.04
N ASP A 194 29.31 -23.80 -9.19
CA ASP A 194 30.06 -23.15 -10.26
C ASP A 194 29.40 -22.31 -11.38
N LEU A 195 30.06 -21.16 -11.57
CA LEU A 195 30.08 -20.20 -12.68
C LEU A 195 29.29 -18.89 -12.56
N VAL A 196 29.82 -18.10 -11.63
CA VAL A 196 30.17 -16.68 -11.83
C VAL A 196 30.84 -16.47 -13.21
N HIS A 197 30.14 -15.87 -14.17
CA HIS A 197 30.77 -15.04 -15.20
C HIS A 197 29.72 -14.17 -15.91
N GLN A 198 30.10 -12.93 -16.20
CA GLN A 198 29.33 -11.91 -16.95
C GLN A 198 28.42 -11.00 -16.10
N LYS A 199 28.99 -10.32 -15.11
CA LYS A 199 28.57 -8.95 -14.75
C LYS A 199 29.67 -8.13 -14.10
N GLU A 200 30.87 -8.21 -14.66
CA GLU A 200 31.96 -7.28 -14.39
C GLU A 200 32.55 -6.85 -15.72
N LYS A 201 31.92 -5.85 -16.36
CA LYS A 201 32.51 -5.06 -17.45
C LYS A 201 31.68 -3.81 -17.78
N GLU A 202 31.14 -3.14 -16.77
CA GLU A 202 30.66 -1.75 -16.89
C GLU A 202 30.95 -1.01 -15.57
N LEU A 203 32.22 -0.95 -15.21
CA LEU A 203 32.76 -0.04 -14.20
C LEU A 203 34.20 0.25 -14.62
N ASN A 204 34.34 1.14 -15.60
CA ASN A 204 35.57 1.88 -15.90
C ASN A 204 35.32 2.88 -17.04
N ASN A 205 34.64 3.97 -16.68
CA ASN A 205 34.91 5.31 -17.18
C ASN A 205 33.86 6.23 -16.55
N ASP A 206 34.26 6.92 -15.49
CA ASP A 206 33.90 8.32 -15.21
C ASP A 206 34.26 8.66 -13.76
N GLN A 207 35.56 8.67 -13.49
CA GLN A 207 36.16 9.47 -12.42
C GLN A 207 37.39 10.15 -13.00
N ARG A 208 37.19 11.35 -13.56
CA ARG A 208 38.23 12.38 -13.68
C ARG A 208 37.63 13.75 -13.41
N GLU A 209 37.97 14.27 -12.24
CA GLU A 209 38.41 15.64 -11.96
C GLU A 209 37.45 16.81 -12.23
N ASN A 210 37.04 17.53 -11.18
CA ASN A 210 37.59 18.86 -10.87
C ASN A 210 37.00 19.49 -9.57
N PRO A 211 37.66 20.51 -8.98
CA PRO A 211 37.90 20.58 -7.55
C PRO A 211 37.14 21.70 -6.80
N ILE A 212 37.32 21.63 -5.49
CA ILE A 212 36.92 22.54 -4.41
C ILE A 212 37.25 24.01 -4.71
N GLU A 213 36.26 24.89 -4.64
CA GLU A 213 36.45 26.33 -4.41
C GLU A 213 35.98 26.73 -3.02
N LYS A 214 36.86 27.41 -2.29
CA LYS A 214 36.63 28.12 -1.03
C LYS A 214 36.01 29.48 -1.34
N VAL A 215 34.94 29.84 -0.62
CA VAL A 215 34.70 31.20 -0.07
C VAL A 215 34.00 31.02 1.28
#